data_AF-A0A7C1HF06-F1
#
_entry.id   AF-A0A7C1HF06-F1
#
_cell.length_a   1.000
_cell.length_b   1.000
_cell.length_c   1.000
_cell.angle_alpha   90.00
_cell.angle_beta   90.00
_cell.angle_gamma   90.00
#
_symmetry.space_group_name_H-M   'P 1'
#
loop_
_entity.id
_entity.type
_entity.pdbx_description
1 polymer ?
#
loop_
_entity_poly.entity_id
_entity_poly.type
_entity_poly.pdbx_seq_one_letter_code
_entity_poly.pdbx_strand_id
1 'polypeptide(L)'
;MPFQHKEKKKGLSLPGMIDIIFLLLVFSLVTLSVSQANVDAKKVGEETIEFDLPRTTSLHTQKVDGWIQTLTFEVDYLETEDPRSPRIVHVLKPSPTDSLTFAEARAIAKEDSQFAVFPVNFLELTDRAFANTDACRLIRESVQAYKTDHFLEASPTNFVEIRAVRETEFRIINYMLGCCSAYGDTIPNISMHTLTRREDDSGI
;
A
#
# COMPACT_ATOMS: atom_id res chain seq x y z
N MET A 1 -50.21 25.63 59.47
CA MET A 1 -50.56 26.03 58.08
C MET A 1 -49.55 25.38 57.14
N PRO A 2 -50.01 24.69 56.08
CA PRO A 2 -49.18 23.77 55.30
C PRO A 2 -48.29 24.49 54.29
N PHE A 3 -47.10 23.92 54.07
CA PHE A 3 -46.13 24.32 53.05
C PHE A 3 -46.76 24.19 51.66
N GLN A 4 -46.94 25.30 50.95
CA GLN A 4 -47.31 25.28 49.55
C GLN A 4 -46.10 24.87 48.71
N HIS A 5 -46.19 23.67 48.14
CA HIS A 5 -45.21 23.12 47.21
C HIS A 5 -45.31 23.87 45.88
N LYS A 6 -44.32 24.70 45.53
CA LYS A 6 -44.18 25.26 44.18
C LYS A 6 -43.48 24.24 43.29
N GLU A 7 -44.26 23.46 42.54
CA GLU A 7 -43.73 22.65 41.45
C GLU A 7 -43.17 23.55 40.34
N LYS A 8 -41.84 23.61 40.24
CA LYS A 8 -41.19 24.10 39.01
C LYS A 8 -41.31 23.01 37.96
N LYS A 9 -42.16 23.23 36.95
CA LYS A 9 -42.11 22.46 35.69
C LYS A 9 -40.71 22.60 35.10
N LYS A 10 -39.89 21.54 35.20
CA LYS A 10 -38.63 21.42 34.47
C LYS A 10 -38.97 21.25 32.99
N GLY A 11 -38.98 22.35 32.24
CA GLY A 11 -38.95 22.28 30.79
C GLY A 11 -37.64 21.60 30.39
N LEU A 12 -37.72 20.51 29.62
CA LEU A 12 -36.56 19.93 28.95
C LEU A 12 -35.97 21.02 28.04
N SER A 13 -34.83 21.55 28.44
CA SER A 13 -34.07 22.48 27.61
C SER A 13 -33.71 21.76 26.31
N LEU A 14 -34.14 22.31 25.19
CA LEU A 14 -33.89 21.82 23.82
C LEU A 14 -32.45 21.31 23.55
N PRO A 15 -31.38 21.89 24.15
CA PRO A 15 -30.01 21.37 24.02
C PRO A 15 -29.81 19.94 24.57
N GLY A 16 -30.59 19.50 25.56
CA GLY A 16 -30.48 18.15 26.12
C GLY A 16 -31.14 17.06 25.28
N MET A 17 -32.12 17.41 24.46
CA MET A 17 -32.81 16.44 23.60
C MET A 17 -31.98 16.07 22.38
N ILE A 18 -31.29 17.05 21.78
CA ILE A 18 -30.36 16.82 20.67
C ILE A 18 -29.22 15.91 21.13
N ASP A 19 -28.68 16.14 22.33
CA ASP A 19 -27.58 15.36 22.87
C ASP A 19 -28.00 13.89 23.11
N ILE A 20 -29.21 13.67 23.64
CA ILE A 20 -29.77 12.31 23.81
C ILE A 20 -29.96 11.61 22.46
N ILE A 21 -30.46 12.31 21.44
CA ILE A 21 -30.64 11.73 20.09
C ILE A 21 -29.27 11.39 19.47
N PHE A 22 -28.27 12.25 19.65
CA PHE A 22 -26.93 12.02 19.13
C PHE A 22 -26.26 10.82 19.81
N LEU A 23 -26.40 10.70 21.13
CA LEU A 23 -25.92 9.54 21.90
C LEU A 23 -26.60 8.25 21.47
N LEU A 24 -27.91 8.28 21.19
CA LEU A 24 -28.64 7.13 20.66
C LEU A 24 -28.21 6.74 19.24
N LEU A 25 -27.89 7.71 18.38
CA LEU A 25 -27.38 7.46 17.03
C LEU A 25 -25.98 6.83 17.06
N VAL A 26 -25.06 7.35 17.87
CA VAL A 26 -23.72 6.77 18.04
C VAL A 26 -23.83 5.36 18.64
N PHE A 27 -24.67 5.18 19.65
CA PHE A 27 -24.91 3.87 20.25
C PHE A 27 -25.51 2.87 19.25
N SER A 28 -26.47 3.29 18.41
CA SER A 28 -27.03 2.47 17.34
C SER A 28 -25.98 2.09 16.29
N LEU A 29 -25.09 3.01 15.93
CA LEU A 29 -24.04 2.76 14.94
C LEU A 29 -23.03 1.73 15.47
N VAL A 30 -22.60 1.90 16.72
CA VAL A 30 -21.66 0.97 17.39
C VAL A 30 -22.30 -0.41 17.59
N THR A 31 -23.56 -0.48 18.02
CA THR A 31 -24.25 -1.76 18.23
C THR A 31 -24.55 -2.50 16.93
N LEU A 32 -24.86 -1.79 15.83
CA LEU A 32 -24.99 -2.41 14.50
C LEU A 32 -23.67 -3.02 14.02
N SER A 33 -22.53 -2.34 14.22
CA SER A 33 -21.21 -2.89 13.88
C SER A 33 -20.90 -4.17 14.68
N VAL A 34 -21.27 -4.23 15.96
CA VAL A 34 -21.07 -5.43 16.80
C VAL A 34 -22.05 -6.55 16.45
N SER A 35 -23.26 -6.21 15.98
CA SER A 35 -24.25 -7.21 15.59
C SER A 35 -23.97 -7.82 14.22
N GLN A 36 -23.33 -7.08 13.29
CA GLN A 36 -22.81 -7.65 12.04
C GLN A 36 -21.59 -8.56 12.28
N ALA A 37 -20.67 -8.15 13.17
CA ALA A 37 -19.50 -8.95 13.53
C ALA A 37 -19.83 -10.33 14.15
N ASN A 38 -21.02 -10.50 14.73
CA ASN A 38 -21.45 -11.77 15.35
C ASN A 38 -22.37 -12.63 14.45
N VAL A 39 -22.78 -12.14 13.27
CA VAL A 39 -23.59 -12.93 12.32
C VAL A 39 -22.70 -13.62 11.26
N ASP A 40 -21.49 -13.09 11.01
CA ASP A 40 -20.54 -13.65 10.04
C ASP A 40 -19.67 -14.80 10.56
N ALA A 41 -19.85 -15.24 11.81
CA ALA A 41 -19.11 -16.37 12.39
C ALA A 41 -19.61 -17.76 11.95
N LYS A 42 -20.59 -17.86 11.05
CA LYS A 42 -21.01 -19.14 10.44
C LYS A 42 -21.44 -18.96 8.98
N LYS A 43 -20.47 -19.00 8.07
CA LYS A 43 -20.56 -19.80 6.83
C LYS A 43 -19.19 -19.93 6.17
N VAL A 44 -18.91 -21.19 5.85
CA VAL A 44 -17.82 -21.72 5.04
C VAL A 44 -17.93 -21.15 3.63
N GLY A 45 -16.81 -20.65 3.08
CA GLY A 45 -16.71 -20.22 1.69
C GLY A 45 -15.86 -18.95 1.57
N GLU A 46 -14.73 -19.09 0.91
CA GLU A 46 -13.73 -18.06 0.63
C GLU A 46 -14.34 -16.93 -0.21
N GLU A 47 -14.79 -15.85 0.43
CA GLU A 47 -15.06 -14.58 -0.25
C GLU A 47 -14.25 -13.51 0.48
N THR A 48 -13.27 -12.95 -0.23
CA THR A 48 -12.48 -11.81 0.20
C THR A 48 -13.41 -10.65 0.53
N ILE A 49 -13.54 -10.34 1.83
CA ILE A 49 -14.24 -9.14 2.29
C ILE A 49 -13.40 -7.93 1.85
N GLU A 50 -13.82 -7.27 0.78
CA GLU A 50 -13.27 -6.02 0.29
C GLU A 50 -13.61 -4.92 1.32
N PHE A 51 -12.59 -4.47 2.05
CA PHE A 51 -12.71 -3.36 2.99
C PHE A 51 -12.74 -2.06 2.18
N ASP A 52 -13.91 -1.42 2.09
CA ASP A 52 -14.07 -0.16 1.37
C ASP A 52 -13.46 0.99 2.21
N LEU A 53 -12.14 1.13 2.10
CA LEU A 53 -11.39 2.25 2.65
C LEU A 53 -11.78 3.55 1.91
N PRO A 54 -11.78 4.72 2.58
CA PRO A 54 -12.19 5.97 1.97
C PRO A 54 -11.32 6.32 0.75
N ARG A 55 -11.85 6.01 -0.44
CA ARG A 55 -11.49 6.44 -1.80
C ARG A 55 -10.08 7.03 -1.95
N THR A 56 -9.08 6.15 -2.00
CA THR A 56 -7.92 6.36 -2.86
C THR A 56 -8.28 5.87 -4.26
N THR A 57 -8.22 6.77 -5.24
CA THR A 57 -8.51 6.49 -6.65
C THR A 57 -7.74 5.23 -7.10
N SER A 58 -8.51 4.20 -7.47
CA SER A 58 -8.13 2.99 -8.20
C SER A 58 -6.98 2.14 -7.64
N LEU A 59 -7.30 1.25 -6.68
CA LEU A 59 -6.71 -0.09 -6.70
C LEU A 59 -7.43 -0.88 -7.80
N HIS A 60 -6.86 -0.91 -9.00
CA HIS A 60 -7.23 -1.92 -9.98
C HIS A 60 -6.36 -3.15 -9.72
N THR A 61 -6.96 -4.21 -9.16
CA THR A 61 -6.38 -5.56 -9.23
C THR A 61 -6.53 -6.04 -10.68
N GLN A 62 -5.70 -5.48 -11.57
CA GLN A 62 -5.62 -5.89 -12.96
C GLN A 62 -4.95 -7.28 -12.99
N LYS A 63 -5.51 -8.20 -13.77
CA LYS A 63 -4.85 -9.46 -14.12
C LYS A 63 -3.43 -9.11 -14.57
N VAL A 64 -2.45 -9.67 -13.87
CA VAL A 64 -1.03 -9.44 -14.13
C VAL A 64 -0.74 -9.80 -15.58
N ASP A 65 -0.57 -8.78 -16.43
CA ASP A 65 0.15 -8.98 -17.68
C ASP A 65 1.55 -9.46 -17.28
N GLY A 66 1.99 -10.60 -17.82
CA GLY A 66 3.26 -11.23 -17.45
C GLY A 66 4.52 -10.43 -17.86
N TRP A 67 4.34 -9.19 -18.33
CA TRP A 67 5.33 -8.38 -19.03
C TRP A 67 5.57 -7.05 -18.32
N ILE A 68 6.82 -6.56 -18.36
CA ILE A 68 7.19 -5.24 -17.82
C ILE A 68 6.74 -4.14 -18.78
N GLN A 69 5.80 -3.29 -18.33
CA GLN A 69 5.29 -2.17 -19.13
C GLN A 69 5.91 -0.82 -18.74
N THR A 70 6.40 -0.70 -17.51
CA THR A 70 6.96 0.54 -16.96
C THR A 70 8.07 0.22 -15.95
N LEU A 71 8.72 1.25 -15.41
CA LEU A 71 9.63 1.11 -14.29
C LEU A 71 8.93 0.36 -13.16
N THR A 72 9.49 -0.79 -12.80
CA THR A 72 8.95 -1.66 -11.77
C THR A 72 9.97 -1.91 -10.68
N PHE A 73 9.60 -1.65 -9.44
CA PHE A 73 10.39 -2.05 -8.27
C PHE A 73 9.89 -3.37 -7.75
N GLU A 74 10.78 -4.34 -7.64
CA GLU A 74 10.45 -5.64 -7.08
C GLU A 74 11.18 -5.85 -5.75
N VAL A 75 10.43 -5.91 -4.66
CA VAL A 75 10.94 -6.11 -3.31
C VAL A 75 10.65 -7.54 -2.86
N ASP A 76 11.72 -8.30 -2.67
CA ASP A 76 11.68 -9.72 -2.28
C ASP A 76 12.59 -9.96 -1.07
N TYR A 77 12.57 -11.19 -0.57
CA TYR A 77 13.54 -11.73 0.36
C TYR A 77 14.88 -11.95 -0.35
N LEU A 78 15.99 -11.58 0.30
CA LEU A 78 17.33 -11.93 -0.21
C LEU A 78 17.48 -13.44 -0.33
N GLU A 79 17.00 -14.17 0.68
CA GLU A 79 16.89 -15.62 0.67
C GLU A 79 15.41 -15.99 0.64
N THR A 80 14.93 -16.47 -0.52
CA THR A 80 13.51 -16.76 -0.78
C THR A 80 12.87 -17.71 0.24
N GLU A 81 13.67 -18.56 0.89
CA GLU A 81 13.19 -19.52 1.88
C GLU A 81 13.21 -19.03 3.33
N ASP A 82 13.89 -17.92 3.64
CA ASP A 82 13.93 -17.34 4.98
C ASP A 82 13.18 -15.99 5.01
N PRO A 83 11.97 -15.93 5.62
CA PRO A 83 11.22 -14.69 5.79
C PRO A 83 11.94 -13.62 6.62
N ARG A 84 12.93 -14.01 7.42
CA ARG A 84 13.75 -13.10 8.23
C ARG A 84 14.98 -12.59 7.46
N SER A 85 15.20 -13.09 6.25
CA SER A 85 16.28 -12.57 5.41
C SER A 85 16.06 -11.10 5.09
N PRO A 86 17.15 -10.33 4.90
CA PRO A 86 17.07 -8.94 4.50
C PRO A 86 16.21 -8.79 3.24
N ARG A 87 15.53 -7.66 3.10
CA ARG A 87 14.83 -7.32 1.86
C ARG A 87 15.83 -6.92 0.79
N ILE A 88 15.58 -7.31 -0.45
CA ILE A 88 16.29 -6.89 -1.64
C ILE A 88 15.31 -6.18 -2.57
N VAL A 89 15.72 -5.04 -3.15
CA VAL A 89 14.98 -4.37 -4.22
C VAL A 89 15.69 -4.60 -5.54
N HIS A 90 14.96 -5.03 -6.55
CA HIS A 90 15.39 -5.07 -7.95
C HIS A 90 14.70 -3.94 -8.72
N VAL A 91 15.44 -3.28 -9.59
CA VAL A 91 14.90 -2.26 -10.50
C VAL A 91 14.73 -2.89 -11.87
N LEU A 92 13.48 -3.12 -12.26
CA LEU A 92 13.11 -3.72 -13.52
C LEU A 92 12.66 -2.61 -14.48
N LYS A 93 13.29 -2.54 -15.64
CA LYS A 93 12.96 -1.55 -16.68
C LYS A 93 12.30 -2.26 -17.86
N PRO A 94 11.31 -1.63 -18.53
CA PRO A 94 10.76 -2.16 -19.76
C PRO A 94 11.83 -2.10 -20.86
N SER A 95 11.78 -3.05 -21.80
CA SER A 95 12.58 -2.95 -23.02
C SER A 95 11.84 -2.07 -24.04
N PRO A 96 12.57 -1.21 -24.78
CA PRO A 96 11.98 -0.38 -25.83
C PRO A 96 11.58 -1.19 -27.08
N THR A 97 12.14 -2.39 -27.26
CA THR A 97 11.94 -3.20 -28.48
C THR A 97 11.19 -4.50 -28.24
N ASP A 98 11.31 -5.06 -27.04
CA ASP A 98 10.81 -6.39 -26.73
C ASP A 98 9.90 -6.37 -25.50
N SER A 99 8.92 -7.27 -25.47
CA SER A 99 8.16 -7.52 -24.26
C SER A 99 9.02 -8.41 -23.35
N LEU A 100 9.45 -7.87 -22.20
CA LEU A 100 10.22 -8.63 -21.21
C LEU A 100 9.29 -9.19 -20.15
N THR A 101 9.45 -10.47 -19.82
CA THR A 101 8.80 -11.05 -18.64
C THR A 101 9.47 -10.57 -17.36
N PHE A 102 8.78 -10.68 -16.23
CA PHE A 102 9.35 -10.36 -14.91
C PHE A 102 10.61 -11.19 -14.59
N ALA A 103 10.64 -12.46 -14.99
CA ALA A 103 11.80 -13.33 -14.76
C ALA A 103 13.02 -12.88 -15.56
N GLU A 104 12.83 -12.53 -16.84
CA GLU A 104 13.90 -12.02 -17.71
C GLU A 104 14.41 -10.66 -17.22
N ALA A 105 13.50 -9.74 -16.90
CA ALA A 105 13.87 -8.43 -16.37
C ALA A 105 14.64 -8.56 -15.05
N ARG A 106 14.27 -9.51 -14.18
CA ARG A 106 15.01 -9.80 -12.94
C ARG A 106 16.41 -10.34 -13.22
N ALA A 107 16.57 -11.20 -14.24
CA ALA A 107 17.87 -11.70 -14.66
C ALA A 107 18.77 -10.57 -15.17
N ILE A 108 18.24 -9.70 -16.04
CA ILE A 108 18.94 -8.52 -16.55
C ILE A 108 19.32 -7.57 -15.41
N ALA A 109 18.39 -7.31 -14.48
CA ALA A 109 18.68 -6.46 -13.33
C ALA A 109 19.81 -7.01 -12.46
N LYS A 110 19.97 -8.34 -12.36
CA LYS A 110 21.10 -8.96 -11.67
C LYS A 110 22.40 -8.82 -12.45
N GLU A 111 22.37 -9.01 -13.76
CA GLU A 111 23.54 -8.83 -14.64
C GLU A 111 24.05 -7.37 -14.60
N ASP A 112 23.14 -6.42 -14.70
CA ASP A 112 23.42 -4.98 -14.70
C ASP A 112 23.63 -4.39 -13.30
N SER A 113 23.62 -5.24 -12.26
CA SER A 113 23.72 -4.83 -10.86
C SER A 113 22.69 -3.75 -10.45
N GLN A 114 21.51 -3.79 -11.06
CA GLN A 114 20.34 -2.94 -10.76
C GLN A 114 19.53 -3.50 -9.59
N PHE A 115 20.21 -3.84 -8.50
CA PHE A 115 19.59 -4.31 -7.27
C PHE A 115 20.38 -3.85 -6.05
N ALA A 116 19.72 -3.81 -4.90
CA ALA A 116 20.36 -3.46 -3.63
C ALA A 116 19.63 -4.09 -2.45
N VAL A 117 20.40 -4.42 -1.41
CA VAL A 117 19.89 -5.03 -0.18
C VAL A 117 19.67 -3.94 0.87
N PHE A 118 18.53 -3.99 1.55
CA PHE A 118 18.28 -3.14 2.71
C PHE A 118 19.08 -3.63 3.92
N PRO A 119 19.71 -2.74 4.70
CA PRO A 119 20.46 -3.15 5.87
C PRO A 119 19.51 -3.73 6.92
N VAL A 120 19.93 -4.78 7.64
CA VAL A 120 19.07 -5.50 8.61
C VAL A 120 18.41 -4.58 9.64
N ASN A 121 19.11 -3.53 10.06
CA ASN A 121 18.67 -2.56 11.05
C ASN A 121 18.00 -1.31 10.44
N PHE A 122 17.53 -1.37 9.18
CA PHE A 122 17.00 -0.18 8.50
C PHE A 122 15.82 0.47 9.23
N LEU A 123 15.07 -0.27 10.04
CA LEU A 123 13.97 0.25 10.87
C LEU A 123 14.46 1.17 11.99
N GLU A 124 15.68 0.98 12.48
CA GLU A 124 16.28 1.76 13.58
C GLU A 124 16.98 3.02 13.08
N LEU A 125 17.25 3.10 11.77
CA LEU A 125 17.91 4.26 11.18
C LEU A 125 17.03 5.50 11.25
N THR A 126 17.64 6.68 11.40
CA THR A 126 16.94 7.96 11.17
C THR A 126 16.52 8.07 9.70
N ASP A 127 15.52 8.89 9.38
CA ASP A 127 15.05 9.04 8.00
C ASP A 127 16.16 9.47 7.04
N ARG A 128 17.04 10.36 7.50
CA ARG A 128 18.22 10.77 6.73
C ARG A 128 19.18 9.61 6.50
N ALA A 129 19.46 8.79 7.52
CA ALA A 129 20.37 7.65 7.36
C ALA A 129 19.75 6.59 6.45
N PHE A 130 18.45 6.32 6.59
CA PHE A 130 17.72 5.40 5.73
C PHE A 130 17.74 5.84 4.27
N ALA A 131 17.43 7.10 3.99
CA ALA A 131 17.43 7.67 2.63
C ALA A 131 18.82 7.62 1.94
N ASN A 132 19.91 7.50 2.72
CA ASN A 132 21.28 7.39 2.20
C ASN A 132 21.78 5.94 2.08
N THR A 133 20.94 4.93 2.36
CA THR A 133 21.28 3.52 2.09
C THR A 133 21.38 3.27 0.60
N ASP A 134 22.14 2.24 0.19
CA ASP A 134 22.31 1.90 -1.22
C ASP A 134 20.99 1.57 -1.91
N ALA A 135 20.08 0.86 -1.23
CA ALA A 135 18.75 0.57 -1.75
C ALA A 135 17.91 1.84 -1.98
N CYS A 136 17.89 2.75 -1.00
CA CYS A 136 17.16 4.01 -1.14
C CYS A 136 17.75 4.93 -2.21
N ARG A 137 19.08 4.91 -2.35
CA ARG A 137 19.80 5.63 -3.40
C ARG A 137 19.47 5.07 -4.78
N LEU A 138 19.53 3.75 -4.95
CA LEU A 138 19.18 3.05 -6.19
C LEU A 138 17.76 3.36 -6.64
N ILE A 139 16.78 3.30 -5.72
CA ILE A 139 15.38 3.65 -6.00
C ILE A 139 15.30 5.09 -6.50
N ARG A 140 15.84 6.05 -5.75
CA ARG A 140 15.76 7.48 -6.08
C ARG A 140 16.39 7.79 -7.44
N GLU A 141 17.59 7.26 -7.68
CA GLU A 141 18.32 7.47 -8.93
C GLU A 141 17.59 6.83 -10.11
N SER A 142 16.98 5.66 -9.91
CA SER A 142 16.22 4.95 -10.94
C SER A 142 14.92 5.67 -11.30
N VAL A 143 14.17 6.17 -10.32
CA VAL A 143 12.98 7.01 -10.58
C VAL A 143 13.39 8.28 -11.33
N GLN A 144 14.45 8.95 -10.88
CA GLN A 144 14.90 10.19 -11.52
C GLN A 144 15.34 9.96 -12.97
N ALA A 145 16.15 8.93 -13.22
CA ALA A 145 16.61 8.58 -14.55
C ALA A 145 15.43 8.24 -15.47
N TYR A 146 14.56 7.33 -15.02
CA TYR A 146 13.41 6.90 -15.83
C TYR A 146 12.43 8.05 -16.10
N LYS A 147 12.19 8.92 -15.12
CA LYS A 147 11.37 10.13 -15.31
C LYS A 147 11.95 11.03 -16.39
N THR A 148 13.26 11.20 -16.40
CA THR A 148 13.96 12.06 -17.37
C THR A 148 13.86 11.50 -18.78
N ASP A 149 13.88 10.18 -18.92
CA ASP A 149 13.88 9.52 -20.23
C ASP A 149 12.47 9.29 -20.77
N HIS A 150 11.48 9.03 -19.91
CA HIS A 150 10.15 8.54 -20.31
C HIS A 150 8.96 9.41 -19.86
N PHE A 151 9.09 10.17 -18.75
CA PHE A 151 8.00 10.96 -18.17
C PHE A 151 8.30 12.46 -18.18
N LEU A 152 8.78 12.97 -19.33
CA LEU A 152 9.06 14.39 -19.50
C LEU A 152 7.80 15.24 -19.40
N GLU A 153 6.71 14.77 -20.01
CA GLU A 153 5.40 15.42 -19.99
C GLU A 153 4.47 14.74 -19.00
N ALA A 154 3.63 15.54 -18.34
CA ALA A 154 2.58 15.04 -17.47
C ALA A 154 1.54 14.28 -18.30
N SER A 155 1.30 13.01 -17.95
CA SER A 155 0.28 12.19 -18.59
C SER A 155 -0.43 11.33 -17.55
N PRO A 156 -1.77 11.22 -17.58
CA PRO A 156 -2.53 10.35 -16.69
C PRO A 156 -2.22 8.86 -16.93
N THR A 157 -1.52 8.50 -18.01
CA THR A 157 -1.07 7.14 -18.29
C THR A 157 0.32 6.85 -17.75
N ASN A 158 1.05 7.85 -17.23
CA ASN A 158 2.34 7.58 -16.60
C ASN A 158 2.08 6.87 -15.28
N PHE A 159 2.75 5.73 -15.10
CA PHE A 159 2.68 4.99 -13.85
C PHE A 159 3.99 4.30 -13.56
N VAL A 160 4.26 4.05 -12.29
CA VAL A 160 5.34 3.18 -11.81
C VAL A 160 4.70 1.99 -11.12
N GLU A 161 5.28 0.81 -11.27
CA GLU A 161 4.80 -0.39 -10.61
C GLU A 161 5.68 -0.75 -9.40
N ILE A 162 5.06 -1.14 -8.31
CA ILE A 162 5.74 -1.67 -7.12
C ILE A 162 5.17 -3.06 -6.86
N ARG A 163 6.04 -4.06 -6.86
CA ARG A 163 5.70 -5.45 -6.55
C ARG A 163 6.49 -5.85 -5.31
N ALA A 164 5.80 -6.25 -4.25
CA ALA A 164 6.45 -6.49 -2.98
C ALA A 164 5.89 -7.74 -2.31
N VAL A 165 6.74 -8.49 -1.62
CA VAL A 165 6.26 -9.57 -0.74
C VAL A 165 5.35 -8.99 0.34
N ARG A 166 4.33 -9.76 0.75
CA ARG A 166 3.26 -9.30 1.66
C ARG A 166 3.80 -8.71 2.96
N GLU A 167 4.91 -9.25 3.46
CA GLU A 167 5.56 -8.86 4.71
C GLU A 167 6.62 -7.77 4.51
N THR A 168 6.59 -7.05 3.39
CA THR A 168 7.46 -5.88 3.18
C THR A 168 7.10 -4.77 4.15
N GLU A 169 8.11 -4.21 4.81
CA GLU A 169 7.90 -3.17 5.80
C GLU A 169 7.42 -1.88 5.15
N PHE A 170 6.41 -1.26 5.76
CA PHE A 170 5.80 -0.03 5.26
C PHE A 170 6.80 1.09 5.01
N ARG A 171 7.91 1.15 5.76
CA ARG A 171 8.96 2.16 5.55
C ARG A 171 9.57 2.10 4.15
N ILE A 172 9.80 0.90 3.61
CA ILE A 172 10.34 0.70 2.25
C ILE A 172 9.33 1.18 1.22
N ILE A 173 8.06 0.76 1.38
CA ILE A 173 6.96 1.16 0.50
C ILE A 173 6.76 2.67 0.50
N ASN A 174 6.71 3.28 1.69
CA ASN A 174 6.50 4.71 1.86
C ASN A 174 7.64 5.54 1.26
N TYR A 175 8.89 5.04 1.31
CA TYR A 175 10.01 5.71 0.65
C TYR A 175 9.87 5.68 -0.88
N MET A 176 9.50 4.54 -1.47
CA MET A 176 9.25 4.47 -2.92
C MET A 176 8.10 5.38 -3.34
N LEU A 177 6.99 5.38 -2.59
CA LEU A 177 5.88 6.30 -2.80
C LEU A 177 6.33 7.77 -2.72
N GLY A 178 7.16 8.11 -1.74
CA GLY A 178 7.74 9.45 -1.58
C GLY A 178 8.62 9.84 -2.78
N CYS A 179 9.46 8.94 -3.28
CA CYS A 179 10.29 9.19 -4.46
C CYS A 179 9.45 9.46 -5.71
N CYS A 180 8.38 8.69 -5.94
CA CYS A 180 7.51 8.88 -7.10
C CYS A 180 6.64 10.13 -6.99
N SER A 181 6.01 10.34 -5.83
CA SER A 181 5.10 11.48 -5.58
C SER A 181 5.80 12.84 -5.58
N ALA A 182 7.11 12.89 -5.33
CA ALA A 182 7.91 14.11 -5.45
C ALA A 182 7.86 14.74 -6.85
N TYR A 183 7.48 13.96 -7.88
CA TYR A 183 7.36 14.40 -9.27
C TYR A 183 5.93 14.77 -9.69
N GLY A 184 4.98 14.75 -8.75
CA GLY A 184 3.60 15.22 -8.95
C GLY A 184 2.95 14.67 -10.21
N ASP A 185 2.49 15.57 -11.07
CA ASP A 185 1.71 15.23 -12.28
C ASP A 185 2.49 14.43 -13.34
N THR A 186 3.82 14.34 -13.25
CA THR A 186 4.61 13.52 -14.18
C THR A 186 4.62 12.03 -13.84
N ILE A 187 4.37 11.68 -12.57
CA ILE A 187 4.15 10.29 -12.11
C ILE A 187 2.85 10.26 -11.29
N PRO A 188 1.68 10.39 -11.94
CA PRO A 188 0.41 10.54 -11.24
C PRO A 188 -0.09 9.23 -10.63
N ASN A 189 0.35 8.06 -11.14
CA ASN A 189 -0.13 6.76 -10.67
C ASN A 189 1.02 5.86 -10.21
N ILE A 190 0.75 5.09 -9.15
CA ILE A 190 1.65 4.06 -8.66
C ILE A 190 0.82 2.79 -8.48
N SER A 191 1.10 1.76 -9.29
CA SER A 191 0.43 0.46 -9.16
C SER A 191 1.14 -0.38 -8.11
N MET A 192 0.38 -1.06 -7.25
CA MET A 192 0.93 -1.92 -6.21
C MET A 192 0.41 -3.34 -6.35
N HIS A 193 1.32 -4.29 -6.40
CA HIS A 193 1.01 -5.71 -6.43
C HIS A 193 1.71 -6.44 -5.30
N THR A 194 0.99 -7.34 -4.65
CA THR A 194 1.60 -8.27 -3.70
C THR A 194 2.19 -9.44 -4.48
N LEU A 195 3.47 -9.74 -4.24
CA LEU A 195 4.07 -10.97 -4.73
C LEU A 195 3.52 -12.12 -3.89
N THR A 196 2.65 -12.94 -4.49
CA THR A 196 2.32 -14.24 -3.93
C THR A 196 3.55 -15.13 -4.06
N ARG A 197 4.05 -15.67 -2.94
CA ARG A 197 5.09 -16.70 -2.93
C ARG A 197 4.63 -17.79 -3.90
N ARG A 198 5.47 -18.11 -4.89
CA ARG A 198 5.23 -19.16 -5.90
C ARG A 198 4.51 -20.35 -5.26
N GLU A 199 3.23 -20.52 -5.57
CA GLU A 199 2.70 -21.86 -5.80
C GLU A 199 3.24 -22.28 -7.17
N ASP A 200 3.98 -23.39 -7.15
CA ASP A 200 4.34 -24.24 -8.28
C ASP A 200 5.24 -23.66 -9.40
N ASP A 201 6.55 -23.70 -9.14
CA ASP A 201 7.57 -24.04 -10.15
C ASP A 201 7.81 -25.58 -10.20
N SER A 202 6.82 -26.37 -9.76
CA SER A 202 6.78 -27.83 -9.93
C SER A 202 5.77 -28.17 -11.02
N GLY A 203 6.18 -27.96 -12.26
CA GLY A 203 5.65 -28.74 -13.37
C GLY A 203 5.98 -30.21 -13.14
N ILE A 204 4.98 -30.98 -12.71
CA ILE A 204 4.81 -32.40 -13.07
C ILE A 204 3.53 -32.48 -13.90
#